data_AF-A0A251XL15-F1
#
_entry.id   AF-A0A251XL15-F1
#
_cell.length_a   1.000
_cell.length_b   1.000
_cell.length_c   1.000
_cell.angle_alpha   90.00
_cell.angle_beta   90.00
_cell.angle_gamma   90.00
#
_symmetry.space_group_name_H-M   'P 1'
#
loop_
_entity.id
_entity.type
_entity.pdbx_description
1 polymer ?
#
loop_
_entity_poly.entity_id
_entity_poly.type
_entity_poly.pdbx_seq_one_letter_code
_entity_poly.pdbx_strand_id
1 'polypeptide(L)'
;MRCRCAARSQRAPAWQHRPVPDDPDAPTRARLLWDEGDRAEALALLKEHLREDPRDGDARLALAELYRELIAPDQAGRWGIAVPGWTTEVERDRLARMIAHSGSRTTRSPASSSCRPTPSCPPRRPR
;
A
#
# COMPACT_ATOMS: atom_id res chain seq x y z
N MET A 1 52.41 -9.19 45.65
CA MET A 1 52.11 -7.75 45.43
C MET A 1 51.27 -7.63 44.17
N ARG A 2 50.15 -6.89 44.23
CA ARG A 2 49.13 -6.81 43.18
C ARG A 2 49.53 -5.75 42.14
N CYS A 3 49.81 -6.15 40.90
CA CYS A 3 49.77 -5.24 39.74
C CYS A 3 48.56 -5.62 38.88
N ARG A 4 47.50 -4.81 38.98
CA ARG A 4 46.23 -4.97 38.28
C ARG A 4 46.36 -4.32 36.89
N CYS A 5 46.76 -5.08 35.87
CA CYS A 5 46.57 -4.66 34.49
C CYS A 5 45.08 -4.53 34.21
N ALA A 6 44.59 -3.31 34.05
CA ALA A 6 43.23 -3.03 33.61
C ALA A 6 43.10 -3.49 32.14
N ALA A 7 42.76 -4.76 31.94
CA ALA A 7 42.24 -5.24 30.67
C ALA A 7 40.92 -4.50 30.41
N ARG A 8 41.03 -3.41 29.65
CA ARG A 8 39.91 -2.66 29.10
C ARG A 8 39.13 -3.64 28.23
N SER A 9 38.07 -4.22 28.81
CA SER A 9 37.10 -5.05 28.12
C SER A 9 36.70 -4.31 26.85
N GLN A 10 37.09 -4.87 25.70
CA GLN A 10 36.57 -4.47 24.41
C GLN A 10 35.12 -4.94 24.37
N ARG A 11 34.22 -4.13 24.93
CA ARG A 11 32.78 -4.31 24.73
C ARG A 11 32.51 -3.96 23.27
N ALA A 12 32.41 -4.97 22.42
CA ALA A 12 32.02 -4.80 21.03
C ALA A 12 30.68 -4.02 20.97
N PRO A 13 30.54 -3.01 20.10
CA PRO A 13 29.31 -2.23 20.04
C PRO A 13 28.16 -3.09 19.52
N ALA A 14 27.00 -2.96 20.16
CA ALA A 14 25.77 -3.67 19.83
C ALA A 14 25.11 -3.08 18.57
N TRP A 15 25.73 -3.22 17.40
CA TRP A 15 25.03 -3.06 16.12
C TRP A 15 24.38 -4.39 15.73
N GLN A 16 23.32 -4.69 16.47
CA GLN A 16 22.08 -5.26 15.94
C GLN A 16 22.22 -6.52 15.07
N HIS A 17 22.43 -7.67 15.72
CA HIS A 17 21.95 -8.93 15.16
C HIS A 17 20.41 -8.91 15.28
N ARG A 18 19.71 -8.33 14.30
CA ARG A 18 18.27 -8.56 14.18
C ARG A 18 18.15 -10.05 13.81
N PRO A 19 17.54 -10.91 14.65
CA PRO A 19 17.26 -12.27 14.21
C PRO A 19 16.41 -12.15 12.95
N VAL A 20 16.94 -12.65 11.84
CA VAL A 20 16.13 -12.87 10.64
C VAL A 20 15.06 -13.86 11.09
N PRO A 21 13.77 -13.51 11.04
CA PRO A 21 12.72 -14.47 11.36
C PRO A 21 12.93 -15.71 10.50
N ASP A 22 12.85 -16.90 11.08
CA ASP A 22 12.95 -18.14 10.30
C ASP A 22 11.84 -18.25 9.26
N ASP A 23 10.72 -17.54 9.47
CA ASP A 23 9.64 -17.40 8.52
C ASP A 23 9.95 -16.34 7.45
N PRO A 24 9.85 -16.68 6.15
CA PRO A 24 10.02 -15.71 5.08
C PRO A 24 8.97 -14.59 5.21
N ASP A 25 9.34 -13.38 4.79
CA ASP A 25 8.38 -12.28 4.71
C ASP A 25 7.22 -12.61 3.77
N ALA A 26 6.10 -11.87 3.91
CA ALA A 26 4.89 -12.14 3.15
C ALA A 26 5.10 -12.15 1.62
N PRO A 27 5.85 -11.20 1.01
CA PRO A 27 6.21 -11.26 -0.41
C PRO A 27 6.93 -12.56 -0.81
N THR A 28 7.95 -12.96 -0.04
CA THR A 28 8.75 -14.16 -0.31
C THR A 28 7.89 -15.41 -0.17
N ARG A 29 7.09 -15.51 0.89
CA ARG A 29 6.19 -16.64 1.11
C ARG A 29 5.14 -16.77 0.02
N ALA A 30 4.56 -15.65 -0.43
CA ALA A 30 3.61 -15.66 -1.53
C ALA A 30 4.24 -16.13 -2.83
N ARG A 31 5.50 -15.75 -3.11
CA ARG A 31 6.23 -16.22 -4.29
C ARG A 31 6.46 -17.73 -4.24
N LEU A 32 6.84 -18.28 -3.10
CA LEU A 32 6.99 -19.73 -2.93
C LEU A 32 5.67 -20.48 -3.19
N LEU A 33 4.55 -20.01 -2.63
CA LEU A 33 3.23 -20.57 -2.90
C LEU A 33 2.85 -20.47 -4.39
N TRP A 34 3.23 -19.38 -5.04
CA TRP A 34 2.98 -19.20 -6.47
C TRP A 34 3.72 -20.22 -7.33
N ASP A 35 5.00 -20.43 -7.02
CA ASP A 35 5.88 -21.33 -7.75
C ASP A 35 5.49 -22.81 -7.54
N GLU A 36 4.93 -23.14 -6.37
CA GLU A 36 4.32 -24.46 -6.09
C GLU A 36 2.99 -24.67 -6.82
N GLY A 37 2.39 -23.59 -7.35
CA GLY A 37 1.12 -23.63 -8.07
C GLY A 37 -0.11 -23.25 -7.23
N ASP A 38 0.08 -22.98 -5.94
CA ASP A 38 -0.95 -22.53 -4.99
C ASP A 38 -1.28 -21.03 -5.16
N ARG A 39 -1.60 -20.64 -6.40
CA ARG A 39 -1.81 -19.24 -6.81
C ARG A 39 -2.89 -18.53 -5.99
N ALA A 40 -3.96 -19.25 -5.63
CA ALA A 40 -5.04 -18.68 -4.84
C ALA A 40 -4.57 -18.32 -3.42
N GLU A 41 -3.75 -19.18 -2.80
CA GLU A 41 -3.22 -18.97 -1.47
C GLU A 41 -2.19 -17.84 -1.46
N ALA A 42 -1.30 -17.78 -2.46
CA ALA A 42 -0.36 -16.68 -2.64
C ALA A 42 -1.06 -15.31 -2.68
N LEU A 43 -2.13 -15.19 -3.48
CA LEU A 43 -2.93 -13.97 -3.55
C LEU A 43 -3.67 -13.66 -2.26
N ALA A 44 -4.20 -14.67 -1.57
CA ALA A 44 -4.91 -14.51 -0.31
C ALA A 44 -3.96 -14.02 0.80
N LEU A 45 -2.77 -14.60 0.88
CA LEU A 45 -1.73 -14.24 1.84
C LEU A 45 -1.34 -12.77 1.71
N LEU A 46 -1.03 -12.30 0.50
CA LEU A 46 -0.66 -10.89 0.28
C LEU A 46 -1.82 -9.95 0.57
N LYS A 47 -3.06 -10.33 0.25
CA LYS A 47 -4.24 -9.51 0.55
C LYS A 47 -4.49 -9.40 2.05
N GLU A 48 -4.30 -10.48 2.81
CA GLU A 48 -4.42 -10.45 4.27
C GLU A 48 -3.33 -9.59 4.87
N HIS A 49 -2.08 -9.79 4.47
CA HIS A 49 -0.95 -8.97 4.89
C HIS A 49 -1.21 -7.47 4.65
N LEU A 50 -1.72 -7.12 3.46
CA LEU A 50 -2.06 -5.73 3.12
C LEU A 50 -3.32 -5.19 3.80
N ARG A 51 -4.14 -6.03 4.45
CA ARG A 51 -5.20 -5.56 5.37
C ARG A 51 -4.60 -5.12 6.70
N GLU A 52 -3.57 -5.82 7.16
CA GLU A 52 -2.86 -5.53 8.41
C GLU A 52 -1.88 -4.37 8.24
N ASP A 53 -1.07 -4.38 7.19
CA ASP A 53 -0.17 -3.30 6.80
C ASP A 53 -0.44 -2.81 5.36
N PRO A 54 -1.38 -1.87 5.18
CA PRO A 54 -1.71 -1.32 3.86
C PRO A 54 -0.58 -0.52 3.20
N ARG A 55 0.46 -0.14 3.95
CA ARG A 55 1.57 0.71 3.50
C ARG A 55 2.81 -0.08 3.09
N ASP A 56 2.81 -1.39 3.27
CA ASP A 56 3.87 -2.27 2.79
C ASP A 56 3.95 -2.21 1.25
N GLY A 57 4.92 -1.44 0.75
CA GLY A 57 5.14 -1.24 -0.68
C GLY A 57 5.57 -2.52 -1.40
N ASP A 58 6.39 -3.34 -0.75
CA ASP A 58 6.94 -4.56 -1.34
C ASP A 58 5.83 -5.61 -1.50
N ALA A 59 4.96 -5.76 -0.51
CA ALA A 59 3.78 -6.62 -0.62
C ALA A 59 2.78 -6.13 -1.68
N ARG A 60 2.62 -4.81 -1.85
CA ARG A 60 1.78 -4.25 -2.94
C ARG A 60 2.36 -4.56 -4.32
N LEU A 61 3.67 -4.38 -4.48
CA LEU A 61 4.35 -4.68 -5.75
C LEU A 61 4.32 -6.17 -6.06
N ALA A 62 4.60 -7.03 -5.08
CA ALA A 62 4.49 -8.47 -5.22
C ALA A 62 3.09 -8.87 -5.69
N LEU A 63 2.03 -8.34 -5.05
CA LEU A 63 0.66 -8.64 -5.45
C LEU A 63 0.35 -8.15 -6.88
N ALA A 64 0.87 -6.98 -7.26
CA ALA A 64 0.71 -6.44 -8.60
C ALA A 64 1.41 -7.31 -9.66
N GLU A 65 2.60 -7.83 -9.38
CA GLU A 65 3.32 -8.77 -10.26
C GLU A 65 2.55 -10.06 -10.48
N LEU A 66 2.03 -10.67 -9.39
CA LEU A 66 1.23 -11.89 -9.51
C LEU A 66 -0.02 -11.66 -10.39
N TYR A 67 -0.65 -10.49 -10.29
CA TYR A 67 -1.76 -10.13 -11.17
C TYR A 67 -1.35 -9.91 -12.62
N ARG A 68 -0.14 -9.41 -12.86
CA ARG A 68 0.43 -9.28 -14.22
C ARG A 68 0.62 -10.66 -14.85
N GLU A 69 1.10 -11.64 -14.08
CA GLU A 69 1.23 -13.04 -14.52
C GLU A 69 -0.12 -13.70 -14.83
N LEU A 70 -1.20 -13.26 -14.19
CA LEU A 70 -2.58 -13.69 -14.52
C LEU A 70 -3.20 -12.94 -15.69
N ILE A 71 -2.45 -12.04 -16.35
CA ILE A 71 -2.97 -11.20 -17.44
C ILE A 71 -4.19 -10.37 -16.97
N ALA A 72 -4.13 -9.87 -15.73
CA ALA A 72 -5.16 -9.03 -15.11
C ALA A 72 -4.65 -7.58 -14.92
N PRO A 73 -4.56 -6.78 -15.99
CA PRO A 73 -3.90 -5.46 -15.97
C PRO A 73 -4.62 -4.42 -15.09
N ASP A 74 -5.93 -4.53 -14.88
CA ASP A 74 -6.67 -3.66 -13.96
C ASP A 74 -6.28 -3.91 -12.50
N GLN A 75 -6.04 -5.17 -12.12
CA GLN A 75 -5.60 -5.54 -10.77
C GLN A 75 -4.12 -5.24 -10.57
N ALA A 76 -3.27 -5.52 -11.56
CA ALA A 76 -1.86 -5.12 -11.54
C ALA A 76 -1.75 -3.59 -11.38
N GLY A 77 -2.55 -2.83 -12.13
CA GLY A 77 -2.68 -1.38 -11.97
C GLY A 77 -3.13 -0.99 -10.56
N ARG A 78 -4.21 -1.60 -10.04
CA ARG A 78 -4.76 -1.29 -8.70
C ARG A 78 -3.72 -1.39 -7.59
N TRP A 79 -2.90 -2.43 -7.63
CA TRP A 79 -1.92 -2.68 -6.57
C TRP A 79 -0.61 -1.92 -6.79
N GLY A 80 -0.17 -1.77 -8.05
CA GLY A 80 1.08 -1.09 -8.41
C GLY A 80 1.01 0.44 -8.48
N ILE A 81 -0.19 1.05 -8.60
CA ILE A 81 -0.33 2.51 -8.82
C ILE A 81 0.27 3.37 -7.69
N ALA A 82 0.47 2.78 -6.51
CA ALA A 82 1.07 3.45 -5.36
C ALA A 82 2.57 3.75 -5.55
N VAL A 83 3.25 3.07 -6.49
CA VAL A 83 4.68 3.26 -6.77
C VAL A 83 4.84 4.06 -8.06
N PRO A 84 5.37 5.30 -7.99
CA PRO A 84 5.54 6.14 -9.18
C PRO A 84 6.39 5.45 -10.25
N GLY A 85 5.89 5.44 -11.49
CA GLY A 85 6.59 4.86 -12.64
C GLY A 85 6.60 3.34 -12.73
N TRP A 86 6.04 2.61 -11.76
CA TRP A 86 6.02 1.14 -11.79
C TRP A 86 4.93 0.57 -12.70
N THR A 87 3.77 1.23 -12.79
CA THR A 87 2.65 0.79 -13.63
C THR A 87 2.80 1.25 -15.07
N THR A 88 2.41 0.39 -16.00
CA THR A 88 2.33 0.70 -17.44
C THR A 88 1.14 1.60 -17.75
N GLU A 89 1.15 2.22 -18.94
CA GLU A 89 -0.02 2.97 -19.44
C GLU A 89 -1.27 2.10 -19.57
N VAL A 90 -1.11 0.85 -20.01
CA VAL A 90 -2.22 -0.11 -20.16
C VAL A 90 -2.84 -0.45 -18.80
N GLU A 91 -2.02 -0.75 -17.79
CA GLU A 91 -2.50 -1.04 -16.44
C GLU A 91 -3.25 0.16 -15.84
N ARG A 92 -2.74 1.37 -16.06
CA ARG A 92 -3.40 2.62 -15.63
C ARG A 92 -4.73 2.86 -16.34
N ASP A 93 -4.80 2.67 -17.66
CA ASP A 93 -6.05 2.79 -18.42
C ASP A 93 -7.10 1.76 -17.98
N ARG A 94 -6.69 0.49 -17.81
CA ARG A 94 -7.59 -0.59 -17.40
C ARG A 94 -8.12 -0.39 -15.98
N LEU A 95 -7.27 0.06 -15.06
CA LEU A 95 -7.70 0.50 -13.72
C LEU A 95 -8.70 1.66 -13.82
N ALA A 96 -8.42 2.69 -14.61
CA ALA A 96 -9.30 3.85 -14.77
C ALA A 96 -10.69 3.43 -15.28
N ARG A 97 -10.73 2.53 -16.29
CA ARG A 97 -11.99 1.93 -16.76
C ARG A 97 -12.69 1.16 -15.65
N MET A 98 -11.99 0.28 -14.92
CA MET A 98 -12.60 -0.47 -13.81
C MET A 98 -13.24 0.47 -12.77
N ILE A 99 -12.58 1.57 -12.43
CA ILE A 99 -13.12 2.57 -11.49
C ILE A 99 -14.37 3.25 -12.06
N ALA A 100 -14.36 3.64 -13.33
CA ALA A 100 -15.50 4.29 -13.98
C ALA A 100 -16.75 3.37 -14.03
N HIS A 101 -16.56 2.07 -14.22
CA HIS A 101 -17.66 1.10 -14.30
C HIS A 101 -18.14 0.59 -12.94
N SER A 102 -17.29 0.59 -11.91
CA SER A 102 -17.66 0.08 -10.58
C SER A 102 -18.60 1.00 -9.80
N GLY A 103 -19.02 2.13 -10.39
CA GLY A 103 -20.04 3.01 -9.84
C GLY A 103 -19.67 3.44 -8.43
N SER A 104 -18.54 4.14 -8.28
CA SER A 104 -18.16 4.76 -7.02
C SER A 104 -19.22 5.80 -6.66
N ARG A 105 -20.23 5.36 -5.91
CA ARG A 105 -21.17 6.24 -5.24
C ARG A 105 -20.34 6.99 -4.20
N THR A 106 -19.81 8.14 -4.58
CA THR A 106 -19.26 9.11 -3.63
C THR A 106 -20.41 9.40 -2.68
N THR A 107 -20.41 8.73 -1.51
CA THR A 107 -21.24 9.17 -0.41
C THR A 107 -20.76 10.58 -0.12
N ARG A 108 -21.53 11.56 -0.59
CA ARG A 108 -21.31 12.96 -0.31
C ARG A 108 -21.24 13.07 1.21
N SER A 109 -20.03 13.19 1.77
CA SER A 109 -19.85 13.58 3.16
C SER A 109 -20.73 14.80 3.39
N PRO A 110 -21.68 14.80 4.34
CA PRO A 110 -22.46 15.98 4.64
C PRO A 110 -21.57 16.92 5.46
N ALA A 111 -20.58 17.53 4.81
CA ALA A 111 -19.85 18.65 5.36
C ALA A 111 -20.40 19.92 4.72
N SER A 112 -21.24 20.60 5.50
CA SER A 112 -21.42 22.05 5.46
C SER A 112 -22.02 22.64 4.17
N SER A 113 -23.34 22.47 4.00
CA SER A 113 -24.16 23.45 3.28
C SER A 113 -25.00 24.24 4.28
N SER A 114 -24.34 24.96 5.18
CA SER A 114 -24.94 26.13 5.82
C SER A 114 -24.71 27.35 4.92
N CYS A 115 -25.24 27.34 3.71
CA CYS A 115 -25.58 28.59 3.04
C CYS A 115 -26.96 28.99 3.54
N ARG A 116 -27.01 29.67 4.68
CA ARG A 116 -28.19 30.44 5.08
C ARG A 116 -28.34 31.57 4.05
N PRO A 117 -29.47 31.74 3.35
CA PRO A 117 -29.69 32.97 2.62
C PRO A 117 -29.83 34.09 3.65
N THR A 118 -28.90 35.03 3.69
CA THR A 118 -29.09 36.29 4.42
C THR A 118 -29.99 37.20 3.58
N PRO A 119 -31.11 37.73 4.12
CA PRO A 119 -31.86 38.75 3.44
C PRO A 119 -31.21 40.10 3.73
N SER A 120 -30.25 40.51 2.92
CA SER A 120 -29.77 41.90 2.94
C SER A 120 -29.23 42.30 1.57
N CYS A 121 -30.12 42.34 0.58
CA CYS A 121 -29.90 43.10 -0.64
C CYS A 121 -30.88 44.28 -0.58
N PRO A 122 -30.42 45.54 -0.39
CA PRO A 122 -31.32 46.67 -0.41
C PRO A 122 -31.83 46.93 -1.85
N PRO A 123 -33.08 47.37 -2.04
CA PRO A 123 -33.61 47.62 -3.38
C PRO A 123 -32.85 48.78 -4.05
N ARG A 124 -32.43 48.55 -5.31
CA ARG A 124 -31.94 49.63 -6.19
C ARG A 124 -33.08 50.61 -6.44
N ARG A 125 -32.89 51.88 -6.07
CA ARG A 125 -33.78 52.97 -6.51
C ARG A 125 -33.60 53.20 -8.01
N PRO A 126 -34.68 53.35 -8.80
CA PRO A 126 -34.57 53.92 -10.13
C PRO A 126 -34.21 55.41 -10.04
N ARG A 127 -33.52 55.90 -11.09
CA ARG A 127 -33.13 57.30 -11.25
C ARG A 127 -34.33 58.20 -11.50
#